data_AF-A0A023CYE1-F1
#
_entry.id   AF-A0A023CYE1-F1
#
_cell.length_a   1.000
_cell.length_b   1.000
_cell.length_c   1.000
_cell.angle_alpha   90.00
_cell.angle_beta   90.00
_cell.angle_gamma   90.00
#
_symmetry.space_group_name_H-M   'P 1'
#
loop_
_entity.id
_entity.type
_entity.pdbx_description
1 polymer ?
#
loop_
_entity_poly.entity_id
_entity_poly.type
_entity_poly.pdbx_seq_one_letter_code
_entity_poly.pdbx_strand_id
1 'polypeptide(L)'
;MENLFGFIIFIGIIYVVYKILSRPKYRVILVDPVTGYRKYLKSVDGINNTFQYTGDSKSALIFNNGSRAEQFITGVDQNAMPEVEVKKFIGWKKLTRG
;
A
#
# COMPACT_ATOMS: atom_id res chain seq x y z
N MET A 1 37.05 5.20 18.68
CA MET A 1 36.02 6.25 18.85
C MET A 1 35.67 6.89 17.51
N GLU A 2 36.65 7.34 16.72
CA GLU A 2 36.44 7.95 15.39
C GLU A 2 35.72 7.02 14.39
N ASN A 3 36.10 5.74 14.32
CA ASN A 3 35.45 4.77 13.43
C ASN A 3 33.98 4.50 13.78
N LEU A 4 33.60 4.63 15.07
CA LEU A 4 32.23 4.40 15.52
C LEU A 4 31.31 5.56 15.08
N PHE A 5 31.82 6.80 15.21
CA PHE A 5 31.12 8.00 14.74
C PHE A 5 30.93 7.99 13.22
N GLY A 6 31.96 7.64 12.45
CA GLY A 6 31.87 7.50 11.00
C GLY A 6 30.83 6.45 10.58
N PHE A 7 30.76 5.33 11.30
CA PHE A 7 29.78 4.26 11.03
C PHE A 7 28.32 4.70 11.29
N ILE A 8 28.08 5.43 12.39
CA ILE A 8 26.74 5.97 12.70
C ILE A 8 26.28 6.98 11.63
N ILE A 9 27.19 7.86 11.19
CA ILE A 9 26.91 8.83 10.12
C ILE A 9 26.61 8.09 8.80
N PHE A 10 27.39 7.06 8.46
CA PHE A 10 27.18 6.27 7.25
C PHE A 10 25.82 5.56 7.23
N ILE A 11 25.41 4.95 8.35
CA ILE A 11 24.07 4.35 8.48
C ILE A 11 22.98 5.41 8.32
N GLY A 12 23.16 6.59 8.91
CA GLY A 12 22.24 7.71 8.78
C GLY A 12 22.06 8.15 7.31
N ILE A 13 23.16 8.28 6.56
CA ILE A 13 23.13 8.64 5.13
C ILE A 13 22.41 7.56 4.31
N ILE A 14 22.76 6.28 4.51
CA ILE A 14 22.09 5.17 3.82
C ILE A 14 20.59 5.18 4.09
N TYR A 15 20.18 5.41 5.34
CA TYR A 15 18.78 5.47 5.71
C TYR A 15 18.03 6.62 5.01
N VAL A 16 18.63 7.80 4.94
CA VAL A 16 18.05 8.97 4.25
C VAL A 16 17.93 8.71 2.74
N VAL A 17 18.98 8.19 2.11
CA VAL A 17 18.99 7.84 0.68
C VAL A 17 17.93 6.77 0.38
N TYR A 18 17.87 5.71 1.18
CA TYR A 18 16.86 4.66 1.06
C TYR A 18 15.44 5.22 1.20
N LYS A 19 15.22 6.12 2.16
CA LYS A 19 13.90 6.73 2.40
C LYS A 19 13.45 7.65 1.26
N ILE A 20 14.38 8.38 0.64
CA ILE A 20 14.09 9.26 -0.50
C ILE A 20 13.81 8.43 -1.77
N LEU A 21 14.56 7.35 -1.98
CA LEU A 21 14.38 6.48 -3.15
C LEU A 21 13.18 5.53 -3.01
N SER A 22 12.81 5.16 -1.78
CA SER A 22 11.67 4.27 -1.52
C SER A 22 10.36 4.98 -1.81
N ARG A 23 9.81 4.73 -2.99
CA ARG A 23 8.47 5.21 -3.34
C ARG A 23 7.42 4.56 -2.44
N PRO A 24 6.44 5.32 -1.95
CA PRO A 24 5.34 4.76 -1.16
C PRO A 24 4.57 3.74 -2.00
N LYS A 25 4.31 2.58 -1.41
CA LYS A 25 3.53 1.51 -2.00
C LYS A 25 2.11 1.57 -1.45
N TYR A 26 1.13 1.40 -2.31
CA TYR A 26 -0.28 1.45 -1.96
C TYR A 26 -0.98 0.17 -2.41
N ARG A 27 -2.06 -0.20 -1.73
CA ARG A 27 -2.93 -1.31 -2.14
C ARG A 27 -4.38 -0.97 -1.81
N VAL A 28 -5.30 -1.57 -2.54
CA VAL A 28 -6.74 -1.44 -2.28
C VAL A 28 -7.22 -2.68 -1.54
N ILE A 29 -7.94 -2.45 -0.45
CA ILE A 29 -8.59 -3.49 0.35
C ILE A 29 -10.09 -3.27 0.35
N LEU A 30 -10.85 -4.35 0.50
CA LEU A 30 -12.27 -4.33 0.83
C LEU A 30 -12.43 -4.99 2.18
N VAL A 31 -13.19 -4.34 3.05
CA VAL A 31 -13.46 -4.80 4.40
C VAL A 31 -14.96 -5.04 4.50
N ASP A 32 -15.35 -6.29 4.73
CA ASP A 32 -16.72 -6.59 5.07
C ASP A 32 -17.06 -5.97 6.44
N PRO A 33 -18.05 -5.06 6.53
CA PRO A 33 -18.39 -4.39 7.78
C PRO A 33 -18.99 -5.32 8.84
N VAL A 34 -19.58 -6.44 8.42
CA VAL A 34 -20.25 -7.40 9.30
C VAL A 34 -19.27 -8.43 9.82
N THR A 35 -18.48 -9.03 8.92
CA THR A 35 -17.58 -10.14 9.28
C THR A 35 -16.15 -9.70 9.57
N GLY A 36 -15.77 -8.48 9.18
CA GLY A 36 -14.39 -7.99 9.23
C GLY A 36 -13.46 -8.68 8.22
N TYR A 37 -13.98 -9.53 7.34
CA TYR A 37 -13.19 -10.24 6.35
C TYR A 37 -12.58 -9.26 5.35
N ARG A 38 -11.29 -9.46 5.05
CA ARG A 38 -10.53 -8.60 4.15
C ARG A 38 -10.30 -9.27 2.82
N LYS A 39 -10.66 -8.57 1.75
CA LYS A 39 -10.26 -8.92 0.38
C LYS A 39 -9.30 -7.86 -0.14
N TYR A 40 -8.39 -8.28 -0.99
CA TYR A 40 -7.40 -7.42 -1.62
C TYR A 40 -7.68 -7.38 -3.11
N LEU A 41 -7.55 -6.21 -3.72
CA LEU A 41 -7.55 -6.11 -5.18
C LEU A 41 -6.30 -6.84 -5.70
N LYS A 42 -6.49 -7.83 -6.60
CA LYS A 42 -5.43 -8.67 -7.16
C LYS A 42 -4.98 -8.19 -8.55
N SER A 43 -5.94 -7.88 -9.40
CA SER A 43 -5.69 -7.40 -10.77
C SER A 43 -6.91 -6.65 -11.30
N VAL A 44 -6.66 -5.84 -12.34
CA VAL A 44 -7.70 -5.14 -13.09
C VAL A 44 -7.57 -5.55 -14.54
N ASP A 45 -8.64 -6.10 -15.11
CA ASP A 45 -8.71 -6.33 -16.55
C ASP A 45 -9.09 -5.01 -17.24
N GLY A 46 -8.17 -4.48 -18.04
CA GLY A 46 -8.33 -3.18 -18.72
C GLY A 46 -9.31 -3.21 -19.88
N ILE A 47 -9.75 -4.38 -20.35
CA ILE A 47 -10.69 -4.50 -21.47
C ILE A 47 -12.13 -4.39 -20.97
N ASN A 48 -12.43 -5.04 -19.84
CA ASN A 48 -13.79 -5.14 -19.29
C ASN A 48 -13.98 -4.39 -17.96
N ASN A 49 -12.98 -3.62 -17.51
CA ASN A 49 -12.95 -2.99 -16.18
C ASN A 49 -13.33 -3.96 -15.04
N THR A 50 -12.92 -5.23 -15.19
CA THR A 50 -13.27 -6.27 -14.22
C THR A 50 -12.20 -6.33 -13.14
N PHE A 51 -12.64 -6.26 -11.88
CA PHE A 51 -11.78 -6.33 -10.70
C PHE A 51 -11.69 -7.77 -10.19
N GLN A 52 -10.47 -8.28 -10.07
CA GLN A 52 -10.24 -9.57 -9.41
C GLN A 52 -9.79 -9.34 -7.98
N TYR A 53 -10.33 -10.14 -7.06
CA TYR A 53 -10.03 -10.04 -5.64
C TYR A 53 -9.41 -11.32 -5.09
N THR A 54 -8.65 -11.20 -4.02
CA THR A 54 -8.01 -12.33 -3.31
C THR A 54 -8.12 -12.17 -1.80
N GLY A 55 -8.16 -13.26 -1.05
CA GLY A 55 -8.01 -13.24 0.42
C GLY A 55 -6.55 -13.16 0.87
N ASP A 56 -5.59 -13.42 -0.03
CA ASP A 56 -4.16 -13.38 0.30
C ASP A 56 -3.57 -11.98 0.12
N SER A 57 -3.06 -11.43 1.22
CA SER A 57 -2.45 -10.10 1.25
C SER A 57 -1.16 -9.95 0.43
N LYS A 58 -0.44 -11.05 0.17
CA LYS A 58 0.82 -11.05 -0.59
C LYS A 58 0.58 -10.95 -2.10
N SER A 59 -0.56 -11.48 -2.55
CA SER A 59 -0.99 -11.44 -3.94
C SER A 59 -1.74 -10.14 -4.32
N ALA A 60 -1.76 -9.15 -3.44
CA ALA A 60 -2.42 -7.87 -3.68
C ALA A 60 -1.69 -7.05 -4.76
N LEU A 61 -2.47 -6.38 -5.60
CA LEU A 61 -2.00 -5.40 -6.56
C LEU A 61 -1.39 -4.20 -5.82
N ILE A 62 -0.14 -3.90 -6.14
CA ILE A 62 0.61 -2.80 -5.53
C ILE A 62 0.70 -1.63 -6.49
N PHE A 63 0.26 -0.46 -6.04
CA PHE A 63 0.39 0.80 -6.74
C PHE A 63 1.57 1.59 -6.19
N ASN A 64 2.29 2.29 -7.06
CA ASN A 64 3.35 3.22 -6.65
C ASN A 64 2.86 4.68 -6.57
N ASN A 65 1.56 4.89 -6.78
CA ASN A 65 0.90 6.20 -6.79
C ASN A 65 -0.43 6.09 -6.04
N GLY A 66 -0.61 6.90 -4.99
CA GLY A 66 -1.80 6.91 -4.15
C GLY A 66 -3.06 7.35 -4.89
N SER A 67 -2.98 8.42 -5.69
CA SER A 67 -4.11 8.92 -6.48
C SER A 67 -4.63 7.87 -7.46
N ARG A 68 -3.74 7.07 -8.06
CA ARG A 68 -4.14 5.96 -8.92
C ARG A 68 -4.86 4.86 -8.12
N ALA A 69 -4.38 4.54 -6.92
CA ALA A 69 -5.06 3.58 -6.05
C ALA A 69 -6.46 4.08 -5.62
N GLU A 70 -6.61 5.37 -5.36
CA GLU A 70 -7.91 5.97 -5.02
C GLU A 70 -8.89 5.97 -6.21
N GLN A 71 -8.43 6.17 -7.43
CA GLN A 71 -9.26 6.01 -8.63
C GLN A 71 -9.82 4.59 -8.77
N PHE A 72 -9.05 3.57 -8.33
CA PHE A 72 -9.56 2.20 -8.34
C PHE A 72 -10.59 1.96 -7.22
N ILE A 73 -10.51 2.69 -6.11
CA ILE A 73 -11.55 2.61 -5.06
C ILE A 73 -12.92 3.04 -5.58
N THR A 74 -12.99 4.03 -6.47
CA THR A 74 -14.29 4.48 -7.00
C THR A 74 -14.94 3.46 -7.92
N GLY A 75 -14.17 2.50 -8.46
CA GLY A 75 -14.67 1.45 -9.35
C GLY A 75 -15.05 0.14 -8.65
N VAL A 76 -14.60 -0.10 -7.41
CA VAL A 76 -14.90 -1.33 -6.68
C VAL A 76 -16.23 -1.24 -5.91
N ASP A 77 -16.72 -2.39 -5.45
CA ASP A 77 -17.97 -2.49 -4.68
C ASP A 77 -17.91 -1.67 -3.39
N GLN A 78 -18.78 -0.64 -3.30
CA GLN A 78 -18.84 0.27 -2.16
C GLN A 78 -19.48 -0.37 -0.92
N ASN A 79 -20.24 -1.46 -1.09
CA ASN A 79 -20.87 -2.16 0.03
C ASN A 79 -19.83 -2.83 0.95
N ALA A 80 -18.66 -3.16 0.40
CA ALA A 80 -17.56 -3.82 1.12
C ALA A 80 -16.50 -2.82 1.63
N MET A 81 -16.93 -1.61 2.01
CA MET A 81 -16.11 -0.52 2.58
C MET A 81 -14.67 -0.48 2.03
N PRO A 82 -14.48 -0.10 0.77
CA PRO A 82 -13.16 -0.12 0.16
C PRO A 82 -12.23 0.93 0.79
N GLU A 83 -10.98 0.55 1.05
CA GLU A 83 -9.96 1.40 1.65
C GLU A 83 -8.63 1.31 0.91
N VAL A 84 -7.87 2.42 0.87
CA VAL A 84 -6.46 2.40 0.42
C VAL A 84 -5.60 2.20 1.64
N GLU A 85 -4.67 1.26 1.58
CA GLU A 85 -3.59 1.15 2.54
C GLU A 85 -2.27 1.57 1.90
N VAL A 86 -1.45 2.30 2.67
CA VAL A 86 -0.08 2.68 2.34
C VAL A 86 0.90 1.83 3.14
N LYS A 87 1.94 1.34 2.48
CA LYS A 87 3.05 0.64 3.12
C LYS A 87 3.86 1.64 3.93
N LYS A 88 3.94 1.40 5.24
CA LYS A 88 4.83 2.10 6.16
C LYS A 88 5.94 1.14 6.59
N PHE A 89 6.87 1.65 7.40
CA PHE A 89 7.97 0.84 7.94
C PHE A 89 7.44 -0.38 8.71
N ILE A 90 6.42 -0.16 9.56
CA ILE A 90 5.77 -1.22 10.34
C ILE A 90 4.41 -1.55 9.70
N GLY A 91 4.46 -2.32 8.61
CA GLY A 91 3.26 -2.88 7.97
C GLY A 91 2.50 -1.92 7.06
N TRP A 92 1.21 -2.18 6.91
CA TRP A 92 0.29 -1.41 6.07
C TRP A 92 -0.62 -0.58 6.97
N LYS A 93 -0.90 0.66 6.57
CA LYS A 93 -1.81 1.56 7.31
C LYS A 93 -2.83 2.16 6.35
N LYS A 94 -4.07 2.36 6.82
CA LYS A 94 -5.09 3.10 6.08
C LYS A 94 -4.56 4.48 5.68
N LEU A 95 -4.78 4.86 4.42
CA LEU A 95 -4.52 6.20 3.94
C LEU A 95 -5.63 7.11 4.49
N THR A 96 -5.35 7.80 5.58
CA THR A 96 -6.23 8.86 6.08
C THR A 96 -6.20 10.00 5.05
N ARG A 97 -7.35 10.26 4.42
CA ARG A 97 -7.56 11.51 3.67
C ARG A 97 -7.50 12.63 4.71
N GLY A 98 -6.43 13.42 4.65
CA GLY A 98 -6.29 14.66 5.42
C GLY A 98 -6.95 15.81 4.68
#